data_AF-A0ABD5Q8D6-F1
#
_entry.id   AF-A0ABD5Q8D6-F1
#
_cell.length_a   1.000
_cell.length_b   1.000
_cell.length_c   1.000
_cell.angle_alpha   90.00
_cell.angle_beta   90.00
_cell.angle_gamma   90.00
#
_symmetry.space_group_name_H-M   'P 1'
#
loop_
_entity.id
_entity.type
_entity.pdbx_description
1 polymer ?
#
loop_
_entity_poly.entity_id
_entity_poly.type
_entity_poly.pdbx_seq_one_letter_code
_entity_poly.pdbx_strand_id
1 'polypeptide(L)'
;MEPPRSRVVEIATLLERYLALSVYIGVRGMIFFGSWFILYTIIGLFVKMSGWFDPPYPPLSLESDPFFVIGGAIVGLFVVQSAGSFLLYHFLVGVEDEKSEFAVLMGFISLGFGGALLRVTLPPALRMVSSIV
;
A
#
# COMPACT_ATOMS: atom_id res chain seq x y z
N MET A 1 1.92 42.37 -6.45
CA MET A 1 0.56 41.80 -6.56
C MET A 1 0.60 40.44 -5.89
N GLU A 2 0.38 40.40 -4.58
CA GLU A 2 0.30 39.15 -3.82
C GLU A 2 -1.00 38.43 -4.22
N PRO A 3 -0.97 37.12 -4.50
CA PRO A 3 -2.19 36.39 -4.82
C PRO A 3 -3.14 36.41 -3.61
N PRO A 4 -4.47 36.48 -3.84
CA PRO A 4 -5.45 36.64 -2.77
C PRO A 4 -5.39 35.45 -1.81
N ARG A 5 -4.97 35.74 -0.58
CA ARG A 5 -4.76 34.79 0.53
C ARG A 5 -5.94 33.84 0.77
N SER A 6 -7.16 34.18 0.35
CA SER A 6 -8.34 33.32 0.48
C SER A 6 -8.30 32.06 -0.39
N ARG A 7 -7.83 32.17 -1.65
CA ARG A 7 -7.84 31.03 -2.60
C ARG A 7 -6.83 29.96 -2.21
N VAL A 8 -5.68 30.38 -1.69
CA VAL A 8 -4.62 29.46 -1.21
C VAL A 8 -5.08 28.70 0.03
N VAL A 9 -5.78 29.38 0.95
CA VAL A 9 -6.33 28.75 2.17
C VAL A 9 -7.43 27.76 1.83
N GLU A 10 -8.29 28.07 0.86
CA GLU A 10 -9.36 27.18 0.40
C GLU A 10 -8.80 25.93 -0.29
N ILE A 11 -7.77 26.07 -1.12
CA ILE A 11 -7.10 24.92 -1.76
C ILE A 11 -6.39 24.06 -0.72
N ALA A 12 -5.70 24.67 0.25
CA ALA A 12 -5.00 23.95 1.31
C ALA A 12 -5.98 23.14 2.19
N THR A 13 -7.11 23.74 2.57
CA THR A 13 -8.13 23.06 3.39
C THR A 13 -8.83 21.93 2.65
N LEU A 14 -9.09 22.08 1.34
CA LEU A 14 -9.57 20.98 0.52
C LEU A 14 -8.53 19.86 0.40
N LEU A 15 -7.27 20.19 0.15
CA LEU A 15 -6.19 19.24 0.02
C LEU A 15 -5.98 18.44 1.31
N GLU A 16 -5.98 19.12 2.45
CA GLU A 16 -5.89 18.50 3.77
C GLU A 16 -7.02 17.49 3.99
N ARG A 17 -8.26 17.87 3.65
CA ARG A 17 -9.44 16.99 3.80
C ARG A 17 -9.34 15.75 2.91
N TYR A 18 -8.91 15.91 1.65
CA TYR A 18 -8.74 14.79 0.73
C TYR A 18 -7.57 13.88 1.13
N LEU A 19 -6.46 14.45 1.61
CA LEU A 19 -5.33 13.68 2.13
C LEU A 19 -5.71 12.89 3.37
N ALA A 20 -6.39 13.51 4.34
CA ALA A 20 -6.87 12.83 5.54
C ALA A 20 -7.84 11.68 5.19
N LEU A 21 -8.74 11.91 4.23
CA LEU A 21 -9.67 10.89 3.76
C LEU A 21 -8.95 9.75 3.01
N SER A 22 -7.95 10.07 2.18
CA SER A 22 -7.09 9.10 1.49
C SER A 22 -6.28 8.25 2.47
N VAL A 23 -5.70 8.86 3.52
CA VAL A 23 -5.01 8.14 4.60
C VAL A 23 -6.00 7.20 5.30
N TYR A 24 -7.19 7.68 5.66
CA TYR A 24 -8.17 6.88 6.37
C TYR A 24 -8.65 5.66 5.58
N ILE A 25 -8.99 5.86 4.31
CA ILE A 25 -9.40 4.77 3.40
C ILE A 25 -8.21 3.84 3.14
N GLY A 26 -7.05 4.41 2.89
CA GLY A 26 -5.81 3.67 2.62
C GLY A 26 -5.40 2.78 3.78
N VAL A 27 -5.45 3.28 5.02
CA VAL A 27 -5.12 2.51 6.23
C VAL A 27 -6.15 1.40 6.45
N ARG A 28 -7.45 1.66 6.28
CA ARG A 28 -8.48 0.61 6.38
C ARG A 28 -8.29 -0.47 5.33
N GLY A 29 -8.04 -0.09 4.08
CA GLY A 29 -7.73 -1.01 2.99
C GLY A 29 -6.46 -1.83 3.29
N MET A 30 -5.40 -1.17 3.74
CA MET A 30 -4.15 -1.81 4.13
C MET A 30 -4.34 -2.83 5.25
N ILE A 31 -5.13 -2.51 6.29
CA ILE A 31 -5.40 -3.46 7.38
C ILE A 31 -6.16 -4.67 6.84
N PHE A 32 -7.26 -4.45 6.10
CA PHE A 32 -8.07 -5.55 5.60
C PHE A 32 -7.31 -6.45 4.63
N PHE A 33 -6.75 -5.88 3.56
CA PHE A 33 -6.02 -6.63 2.54
C PHE A 33 -4.67 -7.14 3.06
N GLY A 34 -4.00 -6.38 3.92
CA GLY A 34 -2.74 -6.79 4.54
C GLY A 34 -2.95 -7.97 5.48
N SER A 35 -3.96 -7.95 6.35
CA SER A 35 -4.29 -9.10 7.21
C SER A 35 -4.66 -10.34 6.40
N TRP A 36 -5.48 -10.18 5.35
CA TRP A 36 -5.80 -11.27 4.43
C TRP A 36 -4.55 -11.85 3.77
N PHE A 37 -3.65 -10.99 3.28
CA PHE A 37 -2.43 -11.40 2.58
C PHE A 37 -1.41 -12.08 3.51
N ILE A 38 -1.28 -11.60 4.75
CA ILE A 38 -0.44 -12.25 5.76
C ILE A 38 -0.99 -13.64 6.08
N LEU A 39 -2.31 -13.77 6.27
CA LEU A 39 -2.94 -15.05 6.52
C LEU A 39 -2.73 -16.02 5.35
N TYR A 40 -2.90 -15.55 4.11
CA TYR A 40 -2.61 -16.32 2.90
C TYR A 40 -1.16 -16.79 2.87
N THR A 41 -0.22 -15.90 3.22
CA THR A 41 1.22 -16.21 3.22
C THR A 41 1.55 -17.28 4.26
N ILE A 42 0.99 -17.20 5.47
CA ILE A 42 1.19 -18.18 6.54
C ILE A 42 0.64 -19.54 6.11
N ILE A 43 -0.58 -19.58 5.57
CA ILE A 43 -1.22 -20.82 5.10
C ILE A 43 -0.40 -21.42 3.95
N GLY A 44 -0.02 -20.63 2.95
CA GLY A 44 0.77 -21.10 1.81
C GLY A 44 2.14 -21.66 2.24
N LEU A 45 2.77 -21.06 3.24
CA LEU A 45 4.02 -21.54 3.81
C LEU A 45 3.84 -22.86 4.56
N PHE A 46 2.75 -22.99 5.34
CA PHE A 46 2.39 -24.24 6.01
C PHE A 46 2.10 -25.38 5.02
N VAL A 47 1.37 -25.11 3.95
CA VAL A 47 1.09 -26.07 2.87
C VAL A 47 2.39 -26.53 2.22
N LYS A 48 3.28 -25.58 1.89
CA LYS A 48 4.58 -25.87 1.28
C LYS A 48 5.49 -26.72 2.18
N MET A 49 5.43 -26.53 3.50
CA MET A 49 6.26 -27.28 4.45
C MET A 49 5.67 -28.65 4.83
N SER A 50 4.35 -28.75 4.95
CA SER A 50 3.68 -29.99 5.38
C SER A 50 3.52 -31.02 4.26
N GLY A 51 3.46 -30.56 2.99
CA GLY A 51 3.21 -31.45 1.84
C GLY A 51 1.86 -32.17 1.91
N TRP A 52 0.96 -31.74 2.81
CA TRP A 52 -0.34 -32.35 3.03
C TRP A 52 -1.35 -32.03 1.93
N PHE A 53 -1.10 -30.96 1.17
CA PHE A 53 -1.98 -30.50 0.12
C PHE A 53 -1.14 -30.02 -1.05
N ASP A 54 -1.32 -30.64 -2.21
CA ASP A 54 -0.67 -30.23 -3.46
C ASP A 54 -1.66 -29.43 -4.32
N PRO A 55 -1.68 -28.09 -4.19
CA PRO A 55 -2.47 -27.25 -5.08
C PRO A 55 -1.96 -27.37 -6.53
N PRO A 56 -2.83 -27.10 -7.53
CA PRO A 56 -2.48 -27.21 -8.95
C PRO A 56 -1.43 -26.18 -9.41
N TYR A 57 -1.05 -25.24 -8.55
CA TYR A 57 0.01 -24.26 -8.73
C TYR A 57 0.85 -24.16 -7.44
N PRO A 58 2.17 -23.97 -7.52
CA PRO A 58 3.01 -23.86 -6.34
C PRO A 58 2.62 -22.61 -5.53
N PRO A 59 2.24 -22.76 -4.24
CA PRO A 59 1.77 -21.66 -3.43
C PRO A 59 2.91 -20.65 -3.18
N LEU A 60 2.56 -19.36 -3.14
CA LEU A 60 3.50 -18.23 -2.98
C LEU A 60 4.44 -18.02 -4.18
N SER A 61 4.14 -18.60 -5.34
CA SER A 61 4.92 -18.39 -6.56
C SER A 61 4.58 -17.06 -7.22
N LEU A 62 5.61 -16.25 -7.52
CA LEU A 62 5.45 -14.98 -8.23
C LEU A 62 5.00 -15.15 -9.70
N GLU A 63 5.07 -16.35 -10.25
CA GLU A 63 4.75 -16.61 -11.66
C GLU A 63 3.44 -17.37 -11.86
N SER A 64 3.01 -18.14 -10.87
CA SER A 64 1.92 -19.11 -11.03
C SER A 64 0.84 -19.04 -9.97
N ASP A 65 1.05 -18.28 -8.88
CA ASP A 65 0.03 -18.08 -7.86
C ASP A 65 -0.68 -16.72 -8.07
N PRO A 66 -1.87 -16.71 -8.70
CA PRO A 66 -2.59 -15.47 -9.00
C PRO A 66 -3.07 -14.76 -7.74
N PHE A 67 -3.42 -15.49 -6.69
CA PHE A 67 -3.88 -14.88 -5.44
C PHE A 67 -2.74 -14.20 -4.70
N PHE A 68 -1.55 -14.81 -4.70
CA PHE A 68 -0.35 -14.22 -4.12
C PHE A 68 0.07 -12.96 -4.87
N VAL A 69 0.13 -13.02 -6.20
CA VAL A 69 0.62 -11.92 -7.03
C VAL A 69 -0.36 -10.74 -7.04
N ILE A 70 -1.65 -10.99 -7.26
CA ILE A 70 -2.68 -9.94 -7.26
C ILE A 70 -2.86 -9.38 -5.85
N GLY A 71 -2.90 -10.24 -4.83
CA GLY A 71 -2.99 -9.82 -3.43
C GLY A 71 -1.80 -8.95 -3.01
N GLY A 72 -0.58 -9.34 -3.38
CA GLY A 72 0.63 -8.57 -3.13
C GLY A 72 0.62 -7.21 -3.82
N ALA A 73 0.12 -7.14 -5.06
CA ALA A 73 -0.03 -5.88 -5.79
C ALA A 73 -1.06 -4.94 -5.12
N ILE A 74 -2.20 -5.47 -4.69
CA ILE A 74 -3.23 -4.69 -3.98
C ILE A 74 -2.68 -4.16 -2.66
N VAL A 75 -2.01 -5.00 -1.86
CA VAL A 75 -1.38 -4.57 -0.60
C VAL A 75 -0.32 -3.50 -0.87
N GLY A 76 0.56 -3.72 -1.85
CA GLY A 76 1.56 -2.73 -2.24
C GLY A 76 0.95 -1.39 -2.63
N LEU A 77 -0.17 -1.39 -3.36
CA LEU A 77 -0.91 -0.19 -3.74
C LEU A 77 -1.44 0.57 -2.53
N PHE A 78 -2.09 -0.12 -1.59
CA PHE A 78 -2.60 0.50 -0.37
C PHE A 78 -1.48 1.02 0.53
N VAL A 79 -0.35 0.30 0.62
CA VAL A 79 0.83 0.75 1.38
C VAL A 79 1.42 2.01 0.78
N VAL A 80 1.64 2.06 -0.54
CA VAL A 80 2.16 3.27 -1.20
C VAL A 80 1.19 4.43 -1.09
N GLN A 81 -0.10 4.19 -1.30
CA GLN A 81 -1.12 5.23 -1.19
C GLN A 81 -1.18 5.81 0.23
N SER A 82 -1.23 4.96 1.25
CA SER A 82 -1.31 5.40 2.65
C SER A 82 -0.03 6.10 3.10
N ALA A 83 1.14 5.52 2.84
CA ALA A 83 2.43 6.12 3.17
C ALA A 83 2.67 7.44 2.42
N GLY A 84 2.35 7.49 1.14
CA GLY A 84 2.46 8.70 0.31
C GLY A 84 1.53 9.81 0.81
N SER A 85 0.27 9.49 1.12
CA SER A 85 -0.69 10.46 1.65
C SER A 85 -0.28 10.97 3.04
N PHE A 86 0.30 10.09 3.87
CA PHE A 86 0.81 10.46 5.19
C PHE A 86 2.01 11.41 5.13
N LEU A 87 2.95 11.15 4.22
CA LEU A 87 4.10 12.02 3.98
C LEU A 87 3.67 13.39 3.43
N LEU A 88 2.76 13.40 2.44
CA LEU A 88 2.21 14.64 1.88
C LEU A 88 1.48 15.47 2.93
N TYR A 89 0.74 14.83 3.85
CA TYR A 89 0.09 15.52 4.97
C TYR A 89 1.12 16.20 5.89
N HIS A 90 2.21 15.51 6.25
CA HIS A 90 3.27 16.09 7.08
C HIS A 90 4.07 17.17 6.36
N PHE A 91 4.27 17.07 5.04
CA PHE A 91 4.85 18.17 4.26
C PHE A 91 3.96 19.42 4.23
N LEU A 92 2.63 19.27 4.32
CA LEU A 92 1.68 20.37 4.30
C LEU A 92 1.52 21.04 5.68
N VAL A 93 1.41 20.25 6.74
CA VAL A 93 1.15 20.73 8.11
C VAL A 93 2.43 21.09 8.86
N GLY A 94 3.58 20.57 8.42
CA GLY A 94 4.86 20.72 9.11
C GLY A 94 5.06 19.64 10.18
N VAL A 95 6.30 19.55 10.66
CA VAL A 95 6.74 18.57 11.66
C VAL A 95 7.19 19.35 12.89
N GLU A 96 6.40 19.28 13.97
CA GLU A 96 6.64 20.09 15.18
C GLU A 96 7.32 19.29 16.32
N ASP A 97 7.15 17.96 16.35
CA ASP A 97 7.60 17.08 17.43
C ASP A 97 8.58 15.99 16.96
N GLU A 98 9.52 15.55 17.81
CA GLU A 98 10.41 14.40 17.55
C GLU A 98 9.65 13.11 17.18
N LYS A 99 8.45 12.92 17.75
CA LYS A 99 7.58 11.78 17.42
C LYS A 99 7.06 11.85 15.98
N SER A 100 6.85 13.06 15.48
CA SER A 100 6.39 13.32 14.12
C SER A 100 7.54 13.08 13.12
N GLU A 101 8.78 13.45 13.46
CA GLU A 101 9.96 13.10 12.65
C GLU A 101 10.14 11.58 12.49
N PHE A 102 10.02 10.83 13.58
CA PHE A 102 10.08 9.36 13.52
C PHE A 102 8.95 8.77 12.66
N ALA A 103 7.73 9.33 12.76
CA ALA A 103 6.61 8.88 11.96
C ALA A 103 6.83 9.14 10.45
N VAL A 104 7.41 10.30 10.10
CA VAL A 104 7.80 10.63 8.71
C VAL A 104 8.85 9.66 8.19
N LEU A 105 9.86 9.33 8.99
CA LEU A 105 10.86 8.31 8.63
C LEU A 105 10.22 6.95 8.35
N MET A 106 9.32 6.49 9.23
CA MET A 106 8.56 5.25 9.03
C MET A 106 7.66 5.33 7.79
N GLY A 107 7.13 6.51 7.46
CA GLY A 107 6.41 6.78 6.22
C GLY A 107 7.27 6.52 4.98
N PHE A 108 8.50 7.04 4.94
CA PHE A 108 9.43 6.80 3.83
C PHE A 108 9.82 5.31 3.69
N ILE A 109 10.07 4.64 4.82
CA ILE A 109 10.35 3.19 4.82
C ILE A 109 9.16 2.42 4.24
N SER A 110 7.95 2.75 4.70
CA SER A 110 6.71 2.13 4.23
C SER A 110 6.47 2.38 2.74
N LEU A 111 6.73 3.59 2.26
CA LEU A 111 6.66 3.96 0.84
C LEU A 111 7.63 3.11 0.00
N GLY A 112 8.88 2.98 0.46
CA GLY A 112 9.90 2.16 -0.21
C GLY A 112 9.51 0.68 -0.26
N PHE A 113 9.01 0.14 0.85
CA PHE A 113 8.53 -1.23 0.92
C PHE A 113 7.34 -1.49 -0.01
N GLY A 114 6.30 -0.66 0.07
CA GLY A 114 5.13 -0.76 -0.81
C GLY A 114 5.49 -0.62 -2.29
N GLY A 115 6.41 0.30 -2.61
CA GLY A 115 6.90 0.52 -3.97
C GLY A 115 7.70 -0.66 -4.51
N ALA A 116 8.57 -1.26 -3.69
CA ALA A 116 9.29 -2.48 -4.05
C ALA A 116 8.33 -3.65 -4.26
N LEU A 117 7.35 -3.81 -3.37
CA LEU A 117 6.32 -4.85 -3.48
C LEU A 117 5.52 -4.72 -4.77
N LEU A 118 5.06 -3.51 -5.10
CA LEU A 118 4.39 -3.21 -6.38
C LEU A 118 5.29 -3.50 -7.57
N ARG A 119 6.56 -3.08 -7.53
CA ARG A 119 7.48 -3.29 -8.65
C ARG A 119 7.63 -4.77 -9.02
N VAL A 120 7.60 -5.65 -8.02
CA VAL A 120 7.73 -7.10 -8.22
C VAL A 120 6.39 -7.74 -8.61
N THR A 121 5.28 -7.31 -8.00
CA THR A 121 3.99 -7.99 -8.13
C THR A 121 3.09 -7.42 -9.23
N LEU A 122 3.22 -6.13 -9.57
CA LEU A 122 2.35 -5.46 -10.53
C LEU A 122 2.52 -5.99 -11.97
N PRO A 123 3.74 -6.18 -12.53
CA PRO A 123 3.87 -6.72 -13.88
C PRO A 123 3.24 -8.12 -14.07
N PRO A 124 3.50 -9.12 -13.20
CA PRO A 124 2.84 -10.42 -13.33
C PRO A 124 1.34 -10.35 -13.00
N ALA A 125 0.90 -9.49 -12.06
CA ALA A 125 -0.53 -9.30 -11.77
C ALA A 125 -1.29 -8.81 -13.01
N LEU A 126 -0.77 -7.81 -13.71
CA LEU A 126 -1.38 -7.27 -14.92
C LEU A 126 -1.47 -8.33 -16.03
N ARG A 127 -0.41 -9.14 -16.21
CA ARG A 127 -0.42 -10.24 -17.19
C ARG A 127 -1.52 -11.26 -16.87
N MET A 128 -1.64 -11.67 -15.61
CA MET A 128 -2.66 -12.62 -15.17
C MET A 128 -4.08 -12.05 -15.35
N VAL A 129 -4.32 -10.80 -14.95
CA VAL A 129 -5.64 -10.16 -15.13
C VAL A 129 -5.99 -10.04 -16.61
N SER A 130 -5.03 -9.65 -17.47
CA SER A 130 -5.25 -9.55 -18.92
C SER A 130 -5.48 -10.89 -19.61
N SER A 131 -5.09 -12.00 -18.98
CA SER A 131 -5.33 -13.35 -19.53
C SER A 131 -6.72 -13.90 -19.21
N ILE A 132 -7.44 -13.25 -18.29
CA ILE A 132 -8.79 -13.64 -17.84
C ILE A 132 -9.88 -12.89 -18.62
N VAL A 133 -9.54 -11.72 -19.20
CA VAL A 133 -10.41 -10.86 -20.03
C VAL A 133 -10.22 -11.20 -21.51
#